data_AF-U4QT50-F1
#
_entry.id   AF-U4QT50-F1
#
_cell.length_a   1.000
_cell.length_b   1.000
_cell.length_c   1.000
_cell.angle_alpha   90.00
_cell.angle_beta   90.00
_cell.angle_gamma   90.00
#
_symmetry.space_group_name_H-M   'P 1'
#
loop_
_entity.id
_entity.type
_entity.pdbx_description
1 polymer ?
#
loop_
_entity_poly.entity_id
_entity_poly.type
_entity_poly.pdbx_seq_one_letter_code
_entity_poly.pdbx_strand_id
1 'polypeptide(L)'
;MELNDKKQESGRASKSPQEEVPGQFETAPRGYVPGVCNLDMKGRIIRGVGAFLGFVAVVLYNENWRLLLIHPVPYFLGMVLLSSLTAVAFIQSFLSFCVVDAFLGRVLTGKRLVKVSPEDHLKDRRRAVLIVVSSFLLGLFFSALLLIEELDRSIR
;
A
#
# COMPACT_ATOMS: atom_id res chain seq x y z
N MET A 1 -47.31 39.42 -48.63
CA MET A 1 -46.84 38.03 -48.47
C MET A 1 -45.90 38.04 -47.28
N GLU A 2 -46.40 37.95 -46.05
CA GLU A 2 -46.83 36.70 -45.37
C GLU A 2 -45.67 35.70 -45.29
N LEU A 3 -45.26 35.10 -44.16
CA LEU A 3 -45.83 34.98 -42.82
C LEU A 3 -44.70 34.56 -41.84
N ASN A 4 -44.85 34.90 -40.56
CA ASN A 4 -44.16 34.31 -39.39
C ASN A 4 -44.19 32.76 -39.41
N ASP A 5 -43.17 32.10 -38.85
CA ASP A 5 -43.40 31.24 -37.66
C ASP A 5 -42.14 30.79 -36.91
N LYS A 6 -42.33 30.68 -35.60
CA LYS A 6 -41.39 30.28 -34.55
C LYS A 6 -41.05 28.78 -34.63
N LYS A 7 -39.85 28.36 -34.22
CA LYS A 7 -39.73 27.36 -33.14
C LYS A 7 -38.34 27.23 -32.53
N GLN A 8 -38.41 26.94 -31.25
CA GLN A 8 -37.42 26.79 -30.20
C GLN A 8 -37.20 25.27 -29.97
N GLU A 9 -35.95 24.80 -29.97
CA GLU A 9 -35.52 23.53 -29.36
C GLU A 9 -34.15 23.82 -28.73
N SER A 10 -33.99 24.01 -27.42
CA SER A 10 -34.21 23.06 -26.31
C SER A 10 -33.51 21.72 -26.55
N GLY A 11 -32.34 21.55 -25.93
CA GLY A 11 -31.56 20.32 -25.99
C GLY A 11 -30.51 20.23 -24.89
N ARG A 12 -30.91 20.56 -23.66
CA ARG A 12 -30.15 20.18 -22.45
C ARG A 12 -30.29 18.67 -22.28
N ALA A 13 -29.15 18.02 -22.04
CA ALA A 13 -29.01 16.66 -21.51
C ALA A 13 -29.36 15.49 -22.46
N SER A 14 -28.34 14.71 -22.77
CA SER A 14 -28.42 13.28 -22.43
C SER A 14 -27.05 12.84 -21.93
N LYS A 15 -26.81 13.04 -20.62
CA LYS A 15 -25.99 12.08 -19.88
C LYS A 15 -26.70 10.75 -20.12
N SER A 16 -26.07 9.85 -20.86
CA SER A 16 -26.55 8.47 -20.92
C SER A 16 -26.77 8.01 -19.48
N PRO A 17 -27.93 7.44 -19.14
CA PRO A 17 -28.13 6.87 -17.83
C PRO A 17 -26.99 5.88 -17.60
N GLN A 18 -26.17 6.12 -16.58
CA GLN A 18 -25.38 5.05 -16.03
C GLN A 18 -26.39 4.12 -15.38
N GLU A 19 -26.83 3.16 -16.17
CA GLU A 19 -27.47 1.96 -15.69
C GLU A 19 -26.46 1.34 -14.71
N GLU A 20 -26.69 1.55 -13.42
CA GLU A 20 -25.97 0.85 -12.36
C GLU A 20 -26.27 -0.63 -12.54
N VAL A 21 -25.42 -1.32 -13.29
CA VAL A 21 -25.41 -2.77 -13.33
C VAL A 21 -24.81 -3.23 -12.00
N PRO A 22 -25.59 -3.90 -11.12
CA PRO A 22 -25.05 -4.43 -9.89
C PRO A 22 -24.09 -5.57 -10.26
N GLY A 23 -22.78 -5.32 -10.13
CA GLY A 23 -21.75 -6.34 -10.36
C GLY A 23 -20.81 -6.12 -11.54
N GLN A 24 -20.64 -4.89 -12.05
CA GLN A 24 -19.56 -4.63 -13.00
C GLN A 24 -18.18 -4.67 -12.30
N PHE A 25 -17.54 -5.82 -12.36
CA PHE A 25 -16.08 -5.88 -12.31
C PHE A 25 -15.56 -5.13 -13.52
N GLU A 26 -15.19 -3.86 -13.33
CA GLU A 26 -14.49 -3.07 -14.33
C GLU A 26 -13.28 -3.89 -14.76
N THR A 27 -13.19 -4.19 -16.05
CA THR A 27 -12.10 -5.00 -16.62
C THR A 27 -10.75 -4.52 -16.07
N ALA A 28 -9.94 -5.48 -15.60
CA ALA A 28 -8.66 -5.24 -14.95
C ALA A 28 -7.92 -4.02 -15.56
N PRO A 29 -7.64 -2.97 -14.78
CA PRO A 29 -7.07 -1.74 -15.29
C PRO A 29 -5.66 -1.98 -15.88
N ARG A 30 -5.24 -1.17 -16.86
CA ARG A 30 -3.92 -1.33 -17.50
C ARG A 30 -2.80 -1.37 -16.45
N GLY A 31 -2.08 -2.48 -16.40
CA GLY A 31 -0.96 -2.69 -15.47
C GLY A 31 -1.32 -3.39 -14.16
N TYR A 32 -2.59 -3.73 -13.90
CA TYR A 32 -2.97 -4.63 -12.82
C TYR A 32 -2.76 -6.09 -13.24
N VAL A 33 -2.08 -6.85 -12.39
CA VAL A 33 -1.94 -8.30 -12.53
C VAL A 33 -2.25 -8.93 -11.16
N PRO A 34 -3.35 -9.71 -11.04
CA PRO A 34 -3.76 -10.32 -9.78
C PRO A 34 -2.64 -11.10 -9.10
N GLY A 35 -2.38 -10.81 -7.83
CA GLY A 35 -1.35 -11.44 -7.01
C GLY A 35 0.10 -11.03 -7.35
N VAL A 36 0.30 -10.13 -8.31
CA VAL A 36 1.63 -9.72 -8.77
C VAL A 36 1.84 -8.22 -8.58
N CYS A 37 0.99 -7.38 -9.18
CA CYS A 37 1.10 -5.93 -9.08
C CYS A 37 -0.28 -5.28 -9.06
N ASN A 38 -0.51 -4.40 -8.08
CA ASN A 38 -1.76 -3.66 -7.90
C ASN A 38 -1.54 -2.16 -7.66
N LEU A 39 -0.33 -1.68 -8.00
CA LEU A 39 0.11 -0.33 -7.76
C LEU A 39 0.55 0.33 -9.07
N ASP A 40 0.16 1.58 -9.24
CA ASP A 40 0.60 2.41 -10.35
C ASP A 40 2.02 2.96 -10.13
N MET A 41 2.67 3.41 -11.20
CA MET A 41 4.04 3.91 -11.14
C MET A 41 4.21 5.11 -10.19
N LYS A 42 3.21 6.00 -10.10
CA LYS A 42 3.25 7.14 -9.18
C LYS A 42 3.09 6.66 -7.73
N GLY A 43 2.13 5.77 -7.48
CA GLY A 43 1.95 5.12 -6.18
C GLY A 43 3.19 4.37 -5.69
N ARG A 44 3.93 3.72 -6.61
CA ARG A 44 5.20 3.05 -6.33
C ARG A 44 6.29 4.02 -5.86
N ILE A 45 6.47 5.12 -6.58
CA ILE A 45 7.50 6.12 -6.27
C ILE A 45 7.22 6.78 -4.93
N ILE A 46 5.99 7.24 -4.69
CA ILE A 46 5.63 7.92 -3.43
C ILE A 46 5.87 7.00 -2.24
N ARG A 47 5.42 5.74 -2.32
CA ARG A 47 5.62 4.76 -1.24
C ARG A 47 7.10 4.37 -1.09
N GLY A 48 7.84 4.28 -2.18
CA GLY A 48 9.28 3.99 -2.13
C GLY A 48 10.09 5.11 -1.48
N VAL A 49 9.81 6.37 -1.84
CA VAL A 49 10.43 7.53 -1.21
C VAL A 49 10.03 7.61 0.28
N GLY A 50 8.75 7.39 0.59
CA GLY A 50 8.28 7.34 1.98
C GLY A 50 8.96 6.24 2.79
N ALA A 51 9.10 5.03 2.24
CA ALA A 51 9.81 3.92 2.86
C ALA A 51 11.30 4.24 3.10
N PHE A 52 11.96 4.85 2.10
CA PHE A 52 13.36 5.25 2.20
C PHE A 52 13.58 6.34 3.25
N LEU A 53 12.77 7.40 3.24
CA LEU A 53 12.84 8.47 4.24
C LEU A 53 12.54 7.95 5.65
N GLY A 54 11.56 7.05 5.77
CA GLY A 54 11.25 6.36 7.02
C GLY A 54 12.46 5.57 7.52
N PHE A 55 13.10 4.77 6.67
CA PHE A 55 14.30 4.03 7.03
C PHE A 55 15.46 4.95 7.46
N VAL A 56 15.71 6.02 6.73
CA VAL A 56 16.74 7.02 7.10
C VAL A 56 16.44 7.63 8.46
N ALA A 57 15.18 7.98 8.74
CA ALA A 57 14.78 8.48 10.06
C ALA A 57 15.04 7.44 11.16
N VAL A 58 14.66 6.17 10.94
CA VAL A 58 14.93 5.09 11.92
C VAL A 58 16.42 4.97 12.23
N VAL A 59 17.27 4.95 11.20
CA VAL A 59 18.72 4.84 11.37
C VAL A 59 19.29 6.04 12.12
N LEU A 60 18.92 7.27 11.72
CA LEU A 60 19.43 8.49 12.35
C LEU A 60 18.96 8.65 13.80
N TYR A 61 17.72 8.29 14.09
CA TYR A 61 17.18 8.44 15.43
C TYR A 61 17.56 7.30 16.37
N ASN A 62 17.99 6.13 15.86
CA ASN A 62 18.31 4.91 16.64
C ASN A 62 19.20 5.20 17.87
N GLU A 63 20.18 6.09 17.74
CA GLU A 63 21.06 6.49 18.86
C GLU A 63 20.32 7.13 20.04
N ASN A 64 19.21 7.84 19.79
CA ASN A 64 18.38 8.46 20.83
C ASN A 64 17.28 7.54 21.40
N TRP A 65 16.96 6.39 20.78
CA TRP A 65 15.90 5.50 21.29
C TRP A 65 16.29 4.82 22.61
N ARG A 66 17.60 4.65 22.87
CA ARG A 66 18.12 4.11 24.14
C ARG A 66 17.58 4.87 25.37
N LEU A 67 17.38 6.18 25.25
CA LEU A 67 16.88 7.03 26.36
C LEU A 67 15.36 6.98 26.53
N LEU A 68 14.61 6.74 25.45
CA LEU A 68 13.14 6.70 25.48
C LEU A 68 12.57 5.37 26.02
N LEU A 69 13.38 4.32 26.09
CA LEU A 69 12.93 2.94 26.32
C LEU A 69 13.87 2.18 27.26
N ILE A 70 13.91 2.61 28.53
CA ILE A 70 14.73 2.06 29.65
C ILE A 70 14.49 0.54 29.90
N HIS A 71 13.45 -0.05 29.32
CA HIS A 71 13.10 -1.46 29.51
C HIS A 71 13.42 -2.31 28.25
N PRO A 72 14.16 -3.44 28.39
CA PRO A 72 14.68 -4.21 27.25
C PRO A 72 13.58 -4.90 26.41
N VAL A 73 12.48 -5.33 27.03
CA VAL A 73 11.34 -5.97 26.34
C VAL A 73 10.58 -5.00 25.43
N PRO A 74 10.09 -3.84 25.92
CA PRO A 74 9.43 -2.87 25.05
C PRO A 74 10.39 -2.24 24.03
N TYR A 75 11.69 -2.14 24.33
CA TYR A 75 12.70 -1.79 23.33
C TYR A 75 12.71 -2.80 22.17
N PHE A 76 12.87 -4.09 22.47
CA PHE A 76 12.90 -5.13 21.45
C PHE A 76 11.59 -5.17 20.64
N LEU A 77 10.43 -5.08 21.30
CA LEU A 77 9.13 -5.03 20.63
C LEU A 77 8.99 -3.81 19.72
N GLY A 78 9.43 -2.63 20.18
CA GLY A 78 9.43 -1.41 19.38
C GLY A 78 10.29 -1.56 18.12
N MET A 79 11.49 -2.15 18.27
CA MET A 79 12.40 -2.41 17.15
C MET A 79 11.83 -3.42 16.17
N VAL A 80 11.21 -4.52 16.65
CA VAL A 80 10.53 -5.51 15.79
C VAL A 80 9.40 -4.86 15.01
N LEU A 81 8.58 -4.03 15.65
CA LEU A 81 7.46 -3.35 14.99
C LEU A 81 7.97 -2.37 13.93
N LEU A 82 8.96 -1.55 14.26
CA LEU A 82 9.54 -0.55 13.38
C LEU A 82 10.23 -1.17 12.17
N SER A 83 11.04 -2.21 12.39
CA SER A 83 11.72 -2.96 11.33
C SER A 83 10.72 -3.70 10.44
N SER A 84 9.69 -4.32 11.01
CA SER A 84 8.63 -4.98 10.25
C SER A 84 7.86 -4.00 9.36
N LEU A 85 7.46 -2.84 9.90
CA LEU A 85 6.75 -1.81 9.11
C LEU A 85 7.62 -1.27 7.98
N THR A 86 8.91 -1.07 8.25
CA THR A 86 9.86 -0.60 7.23
C THR A 86 10.05 -1.66 6.14
N ALA A 87 10.18 -2.94 6.51
CA ALA A 87 10.27 -4.05 5.59
C ALA A 87 9.02 -4.15 4.71
N VAL A 88 7.82 -4.00 5.29
CA VAL A 88 6.56 -3.96 4.55
C VAL A 88 6.60 -2.83 3.51
N ALA A 89 6.96 -1.61 3.92
CA ALA A 89 6.97 -0.46 3.01
C ALA A 89 7.96 -0.65 1.84
N PHE A 90 9.15 -1.20 2.11
CA PHE A 90 10.14 -1.54 1.09
C PHE A 90 9.65 -2.61 0.11
N ILE A 91 9.17 -3.74 0.62
CA ILE A 91 8.69 -4.86 -0.20
C ILE A 91 7.50 -4.44 -1.05
N GLN A 92 6.57 -3.65 -0.49
CA GLN A 92 5.43 -3.09 -1.24
C GLN A 92 5.86 -2.21 -2.40
N SER A 93 6.85 -1.33 -2.18
CA SER A 93 7.37 -0.47 -3.25
C SER A 93 8.09 -1.28 -4.32
N PHE A 94 8.96 -2.21 -3.92
CA PHE A 94 9.72 -3.06 -4.85
C PHE A 94 8.81 -3.92 -5.73
N LEU A 95 7.79 -4.55 -5.14
CA LEU A 95 6.84 -5.39 -5.84
C LEU A 95 5.77 -4.62 -6.60
N SER A 96 5.73 -3.28 -6.50
CA SER A 96 4.63 -2.47 -7.04
C SER A 96 3.27 -3.00 -6.54
N PHE A 97 3.19 -3.28 -5.24
CA PHE A 97 2.08 -3.96 -4.62
C PHE A 97 1.69 -3.31 -3.28
N CYS A 98 0.47 -2.76 -3.19
CA CYS A 98 -0.15 -2.26 -1.98
C CYS A 98 -0.93 -3.37 -1.26
N VAL A 99 -0.44 -3.75 -0.07
CA VAL A 99 -1.07 -4.76 0.80
C VAL A 99 -2.45 -4.29 1.29
N VAL A 100 -2.62 -3.00 1.56
CA VAL A 100 -3.90 -2.45 2.04
C VAL A 100 -4.98 -2.61 0.98
N ASP A 101 -4.66 -2.25 -0.26
CA ASP A 101 -5.62 -2.33 -1.37
C ASP A 101 -5.93 -3.80 -1.71
N ALA A 102 -4.93 -4.68 -1.62
CA ALA A 102 -5.10 -6.12 -1.74
C ALA A 102 -6.05 -6.72 -0.68
N PHE A 103 -5.93 -6.31 0.59
CA PHE A 103 -6.86 -6.77 1.63
C PHE A 103 -8.28 -6.25 1.42
N LEU A 104 -8.42 -5.00 0.97
CA LEU A 104 -9.70 -4.35 0.71
C LEU A 104 -10.36 -4.79 -0.61
N GLY A 105 -9.67 -5.60 -1.42
CA GLY A 105 -10.18 -6.06 -2.72
C GLY A 105 -10.37 -4.90 -3.70
N ARG A 106 -9.41 -3.98 -3.72
CA ARG A 106 -9.43 -2.80 -4.58
C ARG A 106 -8.09 -2.55 -5.25
N VAL A 107 -8.11 -1.75 -6.32
CA VAL A 107 -6.92 -1.29 -7.05
C VAL A 107 -7.05 0.20 -7.33
N LEU A 108 -5.96 0.94 -7.15
CA LEU A 108 -5.90 2.35 -7.54
C LEU A 108 -5.50 2.46 -9.01
N THR A 109 -6.43 2.93 -9.84
CA THR A 109 -6.21 3.16 -11.27
C THR A 109 -6.28 4.63 -11.58
N GLY A 110 -5.12 5.24 -11.84
CA GLY A 110 -4.99 6.68 -12.08
C GLY A 110 -5.38 7.50 -10.84
N LYS A 111 -6.68 7.76 -10.66
CA LYS A 111 -7.27 8.45 -9.51
C LYS A 111 -8.52 7.77 -8.93
N ARG A 112 -8.94 6.62 -9.47
CA ARG A 112 -10.13 5.91 -8.99
C ARG A 112 -9.75 4.61 -8.30
N LEU A 113 -10.46 4.30 -7.23
CA LEU A 113 -10.42 2.99 -6.58
C LEU A 113 -11.47 2.11 -7.26
N VAL A 114 -11.02 1.01 -7.85
CA VAL A 114 -11.86 0.04 -8.54
C VAL A 114 -11.88 -1.25 -7.72
N LYS A 115 -13.07 -1.87 -7.58
CA LYS A 115 -13.23 -3.14 -6.85
C LYS A 115 -12.91 -4.31 -7.78
N VAL A 116 -12.13 -5.28 -7.30
CA VAL A 116 -11.73 -6.46 -8.08
C VAL A 116 -12.65 -7.65 -7.87
N SER A 117 -12.60 -8.58 -8.84
CA SER A 117 -13.29 -9.87 -8.79
C SER A 117 -12.96 -10.62 -7.49
N PRO A 118 -13.89 -11.42 -6.93
CA PRO A 118 -13.62 -12.21 -5.74
C PRO A 118 -12.48 -13.21 -5.97
N GLU A 119 -12.32 -13.72 -7.19
CA GLU A 119 -11.22 -14.62 -7.55
C GLU A 119 -9.86 -13.92 -7.52
N ASP A 120 -9.79 -12.70 -8.06
CA ASP A 120 -8.55 -11.92 -8.07
C ASP A 120 -8.22 -11.34 -6.70
N HIS A 121 -9.24 -10.95 -5.93
CA HIS A 121 -9.10 -10.56 -4.52
C HIS A 121 -8.46 -11.67 -3.69
N LEU A 122 -8.79 -12.94 -3.97
CA LEU A 122 -8.19 -14.07 -3.26
C LEU A 122 -6.69 -14.20 -3.56
N LYS A 123 -6.28 -14.00 -4.81
CA LYS A 123 -4.86 -14.01 -5.22
C LYS A 123 -4.11 -12.84 -4.58
N ASP A 124 -4.69 -11.65 -4.60
CA ASP A 124 -4.14 -10.46 -3.98
C ASP A 124 -3.99 -10.62 -2.46
N ARG A 125 -5.01 -11.17 -1.79
CA ARG A 125 -4.99 -11.45 -0.35
C ARG A 125 -3.91 -12.45 0.02
N ARG A 126 -3.73 -13.51 -0.75
CA ARG A 126 -2.64 -14.49 -0.52
C ARG A 126 -1.27 -13.84 -0.63
N ARG A 127 -1.07 -13.01 -1.67
CA ARG A 127 0.18 -12.26 -1.84
C ARG A 127 0.40 -11.27 -0.68
N ALA A 128 -0.65 -10.57 -0.27
CA ALA A 128 -0.62 -9.63 0.84
C ALA A 128 -0.20 -10.30 2.15
N VAL A 129 -0.77 -11.46 2.48
CA VAL A 129 -0.38 -12.25 3.66
C VAL A 129 1.09 -12.67 3.57
N LEU A 130 1.55 -13.14 2.41
CA LEU A 130 2.95 -13.52 2.21
C LEU A 130 3.89 -12.33 2.46
N ILE A 131 3.56 -11.14 1.94
CA ILE A 131 4.32 -9.92 2.18
C ILE A 131 4.36 -9.56 3.67
N VAL A 132 3.21 -9.59 4.36
CA VAL A 132 3.15 -9.26 5.79
C VAL A 132 3.99 -10.24 6.62
N VAL A 133 3.83 -11.55 6.39
CA VAL A 133 4.56 -12.58 7.14
C VAL A 133 6.07 -12.49 6.86
N SER A 134 6.48 -12.38 5.60
CA SER A 134 7.90 -12.24 5.25
C SER A 134 8.53 -10.97 5.81
N SER A 135 7.79 -9.84 5.81
CA SER A 135 8.26 -8.59 6.41
C SER A 135 8.41 -8.70 7.92
N PHE A 136 7.48 -9.38 8.59
CA PHE A 136 7.55 -9.62 10.03
C PHE A 136 8.74 -10.50 10.40
N LEU A 137 8.98 -11.59 9.64
CA LEU A 137 10.17 -12.43 9.82
C LEU A 137 11.46 -11.66 9.60
N LEU A 138 11.49 -10.77 8.59
CA LEU A 138 12.63 -9.90 8.34
C LEU A 138 12.86 -8.92 9.49
N GLY A 139 11.79 -8.34 10.04
CA GLY A 139 11.87 -7.45 11.20
C GLY A 139 12.38 -8.17 12.46
N LEU A 140 11.87 -9.37 12.74
CA LEU A 140 12.39 -10.22 13.82
C LEU A 140 13.89 -10.51 13.66
N PHE A 141 14.31 -10.86 12.45
CA PHE A 141 15.71 -11.13 12.15
C PHE A 141 16.60 -9.91 12.41
N PHE A 142 16.23 -8.73 11.88
CA PHE A 142 16.99 -7.49 12.11
C PHE A 142 17.06 -7.10 13.58
N SER A 143 15.94 -7.16 14.30
CA SER A 143 15.92 -6.83 15.73
C SER A 143 16.74 -7.81 16.56
N ALA A 144 16.75 -9.09 16.20
CA ALA A 144 17.59 -10.09 16.88
C ALA A 144 19.08 -9.80 16.68
N LEU A 145 19.50 -9.42 15.47
CA LEU A 145 20.90 -9.04 15.21
C LEU A 145 21.32 -7.82 16.04
N LEU A 146 20.48 -6.78 16.09
CA LEU A 146 20.75 -5.59 16.90
C LEU A 146 20.81 -5.91 18.40
N LEU A 147 19.94 -6.80 18.88
CA LEU A 147 19.96 -7.23 20.27
C LEU A 147 21.24 -8.00 20.61
N ILE A 148 21.73 -8.86 19.71
CA ILE A 148 22.98 -9.59 19.88
C ILE A 148 24.17 -8.62 19.91
N GLU A 149 24.22 -7.66 19.00
CA GLU A 149 25.29 -6.65 18.95
C GLU A 149 25.31 -5.79 20.23
N GLU A 150 24.13 -5.39 20.71
CA GLU A 150 23.97 -4.65 21.96
C GLU A 150 24.42 -5.47 23.17
N LEU A 151 24.10 -6.77 23.20
CA LEU A 151 24.57 -7.67 24.26
C LEU A 151 26.10 -7.81 24.26
N ASP A 152 26.72 -8.00 23.09
CA ASP A 152 28.18 -8.11 22.98
C ASP A 152 28.88 -6.82 23.44
N ARG A 153 28.31 -5.66 23.11
CA ARG A 153 28.82 -4.35 23.54
C ARG A 153 28.65 -4.10 25.04
N SER A 154 27.61 -4.66 25.66
CA SER A 154 27.37 -4.55 27.11
C SER A 154 28.29 -5.44 27.95
N ILE A 155 28.70 -6.58 27.41
CA ILE A 155 29.59 -7.56 28.09
C ILE A 155 31.06 -7.13 28.07
N ARG A 156 31.44 -6.25 27.12
CA ARG A 156 32.82 -5.81 26.89
C ARG A 156 33.13 -4.49 27.58
#